data_AF-A0AAE9XN44-F1
#
_entry.id   AF-A0AAE9XN44-F1
#
_cell.length_a   1.000
_cell.length_b   1.000
_cell.length_c   1.000
_cell.angle_alpha   90.00
_cell.angle_beta   90.00
_cell.angle_gamma   90.00
#
_symmetry.space_group_name_H-M   'P 1'
#
loop_
_entity.id
_entity.type
_entity.pdbx_description
1 polymer ?
#
loop_
_entity_poly.entity_id
_entity_poly.type
_entity_poly.pdbx_seq_one_letter_code
_entity_poly.pdbx_strand_id
1 'polypeptide(L)' 'MKDEGTMYYSPIDIEGIRRIAQLELSRRQFGSREEAMTYLHGHLGAYDLEGEAIADGLDAHFAAPASTR' A
#
# COMPACT_ATOMS: atom_id res chain seq x y z
N MET A 1 17.53 -16.41 -32.90
CA MET A 1 16.38 -16.63 -32.01
C MET A 1 16.55 -15.69 -30.83
N LYS A 2 15.61 -14.76 -30.61
CA LYS A 2 15.64 -13.88 -29.44
C LYS A 2 14.90 -14.62 -28.32
N ASP A 3 15.57 -14.88 -27.20
CA ASP A 3 14.92 -15.31 -25.98
C ASP A 3 14.04 -14.16 -25.49
N GLU A 4 12.75 -14.23 -25.78
CA GLU A 4 11.74 -13.39 -25.13
C GLU A 4 11.57 -13.94 -23.72
N GLY A 5 12.46 -13.49 -22.82
CA GLY A 5 12.40 -13.80 -21.40
C GLY A 5 11.01 -13.49 -20.87
N THR A 6 10.26 -14.53 -20.54
CA THR A 6 8.94 -14.41 -19.92
C THR A 6 9.08 -13.55 -18.68
N MET A 7 8.50 -12.34 -18.69
CA MET A 7 8.45 -11.51 -17.49
C MET A 7 7.54 -12.22 -16.48
N TYR A 8 8.15 -12.87 -15.50
CA TYR A 8 7.44 -13.35 -14.32
C TYR A 8 7.17 -12.15 -13.44
N TYR A 9 5.95 -11.61 -13.50
CA TYR A 9 5.47 -10.72 -12.45
C TYR A 9 5.42 -11.53 -11.16
N SER A 10 6.26 -11.17 -10.20
CA SER A 10 6.17 -11.76 -8.87
C SER A 10 4.84 -11.32 -8.25
N PRO A 11 4.08 -12.21 -7.61
CA PRO A 11 2.95 -11.81 -6.80
C PRO A 11 3.41 -10.73 -5.83
N ILE A 12 2.63 -9.65 -5.70
CA ILE A 12 2.91 -8.64 -4.68
C ILE A 12 2.77 -9.35 -3.34
N ASP A 13 3.86 -9.44 -2.58
CA ASP A 13 3.82 -9.94 -1.22
C ASP A 13 3.20 -8.89 -0.28
N ILE A 14 2.78 -9.32 0.90
CA ILE A 14 2.14 -8.46 1.92
C ILE A 14 2.98 -7.21 2.21
N GLU A 15 4.31 -7.36 2.22
CA GLU A 15 5.25 -6.26 2.44
C GLU A 15 5.23 -5.23 1.29
N GLY A 16 5.09 -5.69 0.05
CA GLY A 16 4.90 -4.84 -1.12
C GLY A 16 3.62 -4.02 -1.02
N ILE A 17 2.50 -4.64 -0.61
CA ILE A 17 1.21 -3.94 -0.42
C ILE A 17 1.35 -2.86 0.66
N ARG A 18 1.96 -3.21 1.79
CA ARG A 18 2.23 -2.28 2.89
C ARG A 18 3.03 -1.06 2.44
N ARG A 19 4.09 -1.28 1.65
CA ARG A 19 4.93 -0.19 1.12
C ARG A 19 4.17 0.69 0.13
N ILE A 20 3.34 0.10 -0.74
CA ILE A 20 2.50 0.87 -1.67
C ILE A 20 1.49 1.71 -0.90
N ALA A 21 0.83 1.13 0.11
CA ALA A 21 -0.08 1.87 0.98
C ALA A 21 0.60 3.10 1.61
N GLN A 22 1.80 2.93 2.19
CA GLN A 22 2.57 4.05 2.75
C GLN A 22 2.94 5.12 1.70
N LEU A 23 3.29 4.70 0.47
CA LEU A 23 3.61 5.63 -0.62
C LEU A 23 2.39 6.45 -1.03
N GLU A 24 1.22 5.83 -1.16
CA GLU A 24 -0.03 6.54 -1.47
C GLU A 24 -0.40 7.54 -0.36
N LEU A 25 -0.24 7.15 0.90
CA LEU A 25 -0.45 8.05 2.05
C LEU A 25 0.56 9.21 2.10
N SER A 26 1.78 9.03 1.58
CA SER A 26 2.77 10.11 1.48
C SER A 26 2.47 11.11 0.35
N ARG A 27 1.77 10.67 -0.69
CA ARG A 27 1.45 11.47 -1.89
C ARG A 27 0.19 12.31 -1.72
N ARG A 28 -0.72 11.86 -0.86
CA ARG A 28 -2.03 12.46 -0.67
C ARG A 28 -2.33 12.63 0.80
N GLN A 29 -2.79 13.82 1.18
CA GLN A 29 -3.37 14.02 2.50
C GLN A 29 -4.80 13.47 2.53
N PHE A 30 -5.07 12.70 3.57
CA PHE A 30 -6.40 12.20 3.91
C PHE A 30 -6.86 12.89 5.20
N GLY A 31 -8.14 13.24 5.28
CA GLY A 31 -8.71 13.90 6.45
C GLY A 31 -8.92 12.97 7.64
N SER A 32 -8.92 11.65 7.41
CA SER A 32 -9.04 10.63 8.46
C SER A 32 -8.44 9.28 8.04
N ARG A 33 -8.17 8.42 9.03
CA ARG A 33 -7.77 7.02 8.80
C ARG A 33 -8.81 6.25 8.00
N GLU A 34 -10.09 6.51 8.23
CA GLU A 34 -11.20 5.80 7.61
C GLU A 34 -11.38 6.18 6.13
N GLU A 35 -11.16 7.46 5.81
CA GLU A 35 -11.08 7.93 4.41
C GLU A 35 -9.89 7.28 3.68
N ALA A 36 -8.74 7.22 4.33
CA ALA A 36 -7.54 6.60 3.78
C ALA A 36 -7.71 5.09 3.56
N MET A 37 -8.35 4.39 4.50
CA MET A 37 -8.72 2.98 4.38
C MET A 37 -9.65 2.75 3.20
N THR A 38 -10.71 3.54 3.07
CA THR A 38 -11.67 3.41 1.96
C THR A 38 -10.98 3.57 0.61
N TYR A 39 -10.10 4.56 0.48
CA TYR A 39 -9.32 4.78 -0.73
C TYR A 39 -8.38 3.61 -1.05
N LEU A 40 -7.57 3.18 -0.07
CA LEU A 40 -6.58 2.12 -0.26
C LEU A 40 -7.25 0.78 -0.53
N HIS A 41 -8.38 0.48 0.09
CA HIS A 41 -9.15 -0.74 -0.20
C HIS A 41 -9.68 -0.74 -1.64
N GLY A 42 -10.14 0.41 -2.15
CA GLY A 42 -10.53 0.55 -3.56
C GLY A 42 -9.36 0.44 -4.55
N HIS A 43 -8.14 0.79 -4.13
CA HIS A 43 -6.96 0.80 -4.99
C HIS A 43 -6.16 -0.52 -4.95
N LEU A 44 -6.08 -1.15 -3.79
CA LEU A 44 -5.23 -2.30 -3.50
C LEU A 44 -6.01 -3.54 -3.05
N GLY A 45 -7.31 -3.46 -2.80
CA GLY A 45 -8.10 -4.58 -2.24
C GLY A 45 -8.14 -5.82 -3.14
N ALA A 46 -7.85 -5.70 -4.44
CA ALA A 46 -7.66 -6.85 -5.33
C ALA A 46 -6.43 -7.70 -4.98
N TYR A 47 -5.49 -7.15 -4.20
CA TYR A 47 -4.24 -7.78 -3.78
C TYR A 47 -4.23 -8.10 -2.27
N ASP A 48 -5.14 -7.49 -1.50
CA ASP A 48 -5.31 -7.69 -0.06
C ASP A 48 -6.81 -7.75 0.27
N LEU A 49 -7.39 -8.94 0.10
CA LEU A 49 -8.85 -9.14 0.16
C LEU A 49 -9.44 -8.90 1.56
N GLU A 50 -8.67 -9.23 2.59
CA GLU A 50 -9.07 -9.03 4.00
C GLU A 50 -8.64 -7.64 4.52
N GLY A 51 -7.79 -6.92 3.77
CA GLY A 51 -7.37 -5.56 4.09
C GLY A 51 -6.34 -5.46 5.22
N GLU A 52 -5.74 -6.57 5.64
CA GLU A 52 -4.79 -6.63 6.76
C GLU A 52 -3.49 -5.87 6.45
N ALA A 53 -2.92 -6.07 5.27
CA ALA A 53 -1.69 -5.40 4.85
C ALA A 53 -1.89 -3.89 4.67
N ILE A 54 -3.06 -3.50 4.18
CA ILE A 54 -3.48 -2.11 4.04
C ILE A 54 -3.63 -1.45 5.42
N ALA A 55 -4.28 -2.13 6.37
CA ALA A 55 -4.44 -1.66 7.74
C ALA A 55 -3.09 -1.46 8.45
N ASP A 56 -2.16 -2.41 8.30
CA ASP A 56 -0.80 -2.29 8.82
C ASP A 56 -0.04 -1.11 8.21
N GLY A 57 -0.22 -0.87 6.90
CA GLY A 57 0.37 0.27 6.21
C GLY A 57 -0.15 1.61 6.74
N LEU A 58 -1.46 1.70 6.99
CA LEU A 58 -2.10 2.86 7.62
C LEU A 58 -1.57 3.08 9.03
N ASP A 59 -1.56 2.06 9.87
CA ASP A 59 -1.16 2.18 11.27
C ASP A 59 0.30 2.58 11.37
N ALA A 60 1.18 2.04 10.53
CA ALA A 60 2.57 2.47 10.45
C ALA A 60 2.72 3.95 10.02
N HIS A 61 1.89 4.43 9.09
CA HIS A 61 1.92 5.82 8.64
C HIS A 61 1.43 6.80 9.72
N PHE A 62 0.35 6.45 10.43
CA PHE A 62 -0.22 7.29 11.49
C PHE A 62 0.51 7.19 12.83
N ALA A 63 1.22 6.09 13.09
CA ALA A 63 2.08 5.92 14.27
C ALA A 63 3.47 6.56 14.11
N ALA A 64 3.90 6.87 12.87
CA ALA A 64 5.16 7.55 12.64
C ALA A 64 5.13 8.94 13.31
N PRO A 65 6.09 9.28 14.18
CA PRO A 65 6.17 10.62 14.73
C PRO A 65 6.25 11.61 13.57
N ALA A 66 5.44 12.67 13.60
CA ALA A 66 5.48 13.73 12.61
C ALA A 66 6.94 14.17 12.49
N SER A 67 7.58 13.79 11.38
CA SER A 67 9.01 13.95 11.21
C SER A 67 9.30 15.43 11.36
N THR A 68 9.93 15.80 12.49
CA THR A 68 10.23 17.18 12.83
C THR A 68 11.17 17.68 11.75
N ARG A 69 10.65 18.58 10.90
CA ARG A 69 11.39 19.23 9.85
C ARG A 69 11.53 20.70 10.19
#